data_AF-A0A5E5QIE1-F1
#
_entry.id   AF-A0A5E5QIE1-F1
#
_cell.length_a   1.000
_cell.length_b   1.000
_cell.length_c   1.000
_cell.angle_alpha   90.00
_cell.angle_beta   90.00
_cell.angle_gamma   90.00
#
_symmetry.space_group_name_H-M   'P 1'
#
loop_
_entity.id
_entity.type
_entity.pdbx_description
1 polymer ?
#
loop_
_entity_poly.entity_id
_entity_poly.type
_entity_poly.pdbx_seq_one_letter_code
_entity_poly.pdbx_strand_id
1 'polypeptide(L)'
;MNNHIHLILQPTTKEGLQKALKPLYMRYSQYINKQQNITGILWQGRFFSSPLDEQYTYYGFAYVENNPVKAKMVENATDYKYSSAMCHAGLVNNSLVTDYDIGVLPSEYQDYLKSMVGVQHDKTLRDLCINRNNHQKPTFHPLGDFLNPALALLGQGLKKSPSGQKLDFAN
;
A
#
# COMPACT_ATOMS: atom_id res chain seq x y z
N MET A 1 -10.06 -0.99 -2.43
CA MET A 1 -8.75 -1.66 -2.46
C MET A 1 -8.74 -2.74 -3.55
N ASN A 2 -8.70 -2.38 -4.83
CA ASN A 2 -8.54 -3.36 -5.93
C ASN A 2 -7.14 -3.32 -6.55
N ASN A 3 -6.40 -2.23 -6.34
CA ASN A 3 -5.08 -1.97 -6.92
C ASN A 3 -3.99 -1.60 -5.88
N HIS A 4 -4.35 -1.47 -4.60
CA HIS A 4 -3.42 -1.25 -3.49
C HIS A 4 -4.03 -1.70 -2.16
N ILE A 5 -3.20 -1.77 -1.12
CA ILE A 5 -3.57 -2.08 0.27
C ILE A 5 -3.05 -0.97 1.21
N HIS A 6 -3.74 -0.76 2.33
CA HIS A 6 -3.29 0.10 3.44
C HIS A 6 -3.20 -0.75 4.71
N LEU A 7 -2.15 -0.55 5.50
CA LEU A 7 -1.89 -1.30 6.73
C LEU A 7 -1.47 -0.32 7.84
N ILE A 8 -1.98 -0.52 9.04
CA ILE A 8 -1.44 0.07 10.27
C ILE A 8 -0.68 -1.05 10.98
N LEU A 9 0.60 -0.81 11.26
CA LEU A 9 1.51 -1.82 11.79
C LEU A 9 2.35 -1.22 12.90
N GLN A 10 2.48 -1.95 14.01
CA GLN A 10 3.38 -1.62 15.11
C GLN A 10 4.62 -2.52 15.04
N PRO A 11 5.74 -2.04 14.49
CA PRO A 11 6.97 -2.83 14.44
C PRO A 11 7.62 -2.92 15.83
N THR A 12 8.07 -4.12 16.22
CA THR A 12 8.79 -4.35 17.49
C THR A 12 10.28 -4.00 17.42
N THR A 13 10.79 -3.74 16.22
CA THR A 13 12.20 -3.39 15.95
C THR A 13 12.28 -2.36 14.84
N LYS A 14 13.38 -1.61 14.79
CA LYS A 14 13.63 -0.58 13.77
C LYS A 14 13.52 -1.12 12.34
N GLU A 15 13.95 -2.35 12.08
CA GLU A 15 13.87 -2.99 10.76
C GLU A 15 12.61 -3.85 10.56
N GLY A 16 11.70 -3.89 11.54
CA GLY A 16 10.57 -4.82 11.59
C GLY A 16 9.65 -4.73 10.38
N LEU A 17 9.29 -3.51 9.96
CA LEU A 17 8.44 -3.29 8.77
C LEU A 17 9.07 -3.87 7.51
N GLN A 18 10.35 -3.58 7.26
CA GLN A 18 11.05 -4.09 6.10
C GLN A 18 11.17 -5.62 6.13
N LYS A 19 11.53 -6.18 7.29
CA LYS A 19 11.69 -7.63 7.46
C LYS A 19 10.38 -8.39 7.28
N ALA A 20 9.24 -7.79 7.62
CA ALA A 20 7.91 -8.38 7.40
C ALA A 20 7.40 -8.18 5.96
N LEU A 21 7.41 -6.95 5.45
CA LEU A 21 6.75 -6.62 4.19
C LEU A 21 7.52 -7.09 2.95
N LYS A 22 8.87 -7.11 2.98
CA LYS A 22 9.69 -7.58 1.86
C LYS A 22 9.36 -9.02 1.44
N PRO A 23 9.42 -10.02 2.34
CA PRO A 23 9.06 -11.39 1.97
C PRO A 23 7.57 -11.55 1.66
N LEU A 24 6.68 -10.79 2.32
CA LEU A 24 5.25 -10.80 2.01
C LEU A 24 4.99 -10.41 0.55
N TYR A 25 5.52 -9.28 0.11
CA TYR A 25 5.33 -8.76 -1.24
C TYR A 25 5.92 -9.72 -2.29
N MET A 26 7.10 -10.26 -2.02
CA MET A 26 7.75 -11.24 -2.90
C MET A 26 6.91 -12.51 -3.04
N ARG A 27 6.50 -13.13 -1.94
CA ARG A 27 5.71 -14.38 -1.95
C ARG A 27 4.35 -14.19 -2.61
N TYR A 28 3.68 -13.07 -2.34
CA TYR A 28 2.40 -12.76 -2.99
C TYR A 28 2.57 -12.57 -4.50
N SER A 29 3.63 -11.87 -4.94
CA SER A 29 3.91 -11.70 -6.37
C SER A 29 4.16 -13.03 -7.06
N GLN A 30 4.99 -13.90 -6.46
CA GLN A 30 5.26 -15.24 -6.97
C GLN A 30 3.99 -16.09 -7.05
N TYR A 31 3.15 -16.03 -6.01
CA TYR A 31 1.88 -16.74 -5.97
C TYR A 31 0.94 -16.30 -7.10
N ILE A 32 0.67 -15.00 -7.24
CA ILE A 32 -0.22 -14.47 -8.28
C ILE A 32 0.34 -14.75 -9.67
N ASN A 33 1.64 -14.52 -9.90
CA ASN A 33 2.28 -14.79 -11.19
C ASN A 33 2.14 -16.27 -11.58
N LYS A 34 2.34 -17.19 -10.63
CA LYS A 34 2.15 -18.63 -10.85
C LYS A 34 0.69 -18.97 -11.14
N GLN A 35 -0.25 -18.42 -10.38
CA GLN A 35 -1.69 -18.67 -10.57
C GLN A 35 -2.20 -18.15 -11.92
N GLN A 36 -1.67 -17.03 -12.39
CA GLN A 36 -2.09 -16.39 -13.63
C GLN A 36 -1.23 -16.79 -14.85
N ASN A 37 -0.22 -17.64 -14.66
CA ASN A 37 0.76 -18.01 -15.69
C ASN A 37 1.41 -16.80 -16.40
N ILE A 38 1.75 -15.77 -15.62
CA ILE A 38 2.43 -14.55 -16.08
C ILE A 38 3.78 -14.39 -15.40
N THR A 39 4.61 -13.51 -15.94
CA THR A 39 5.86 -13.08 -15.31
C THR A 39 5.91 -11.55 -15.27
N GLY A 40 6.57 -11.00 -14.26
CA GLY A 40 6.70 -9.55 -14.12
C GLY A 40 6.56 -9.05 -12.68
N ILE A 41 6.54 -7.72 -12.56
CA ILE A 41 6.44 -7.00 -11.29
C ILE A 41 4.95 -6.75 -10.98
N LEU A 42 4.48 -7.22 -9.83
CA LEU A 42 3.10 -7.02 -9.39
C LEU A 42 2.90 -5.68 -8.65
N TRP A 43 3.89 -5.26 -7.85
CA TRP A 43 3.80 -4.05 -7.02
C TRP A 43 4.43 -2.85 -7.70
N GLN A 44 3.79 -1.68 -7.63
CA GLN A 44 4.28 -0.44 -8.26
C GLN A 44 5.60 0.10 -7.68
N GLY A 45 6.07 -0.45 -6.55
CA GLY A 45 7.33 -0.05 -5.93
C GLY A 45 7.48 -0.56 -4.50
N ARG A 46 8.36 0.08 -3.74
CA ARG A 46 8.49 -0.14 -2.30
C ARG A 46 7.23 0.34 -1.59
N PHE A 47 6.97 -0.21 -0.39
CA PHE A 47 5.93 0.35 0.47
C PHE A 47 6.30 1.78 0.88
N PHE A 48 5.27 2.61 1.06
CA PHE A 48 5.38 3.90 1.70
C PHE A 48 4.94 3.75 3.15
N SER A 49 5.62 4.43 4.05
CA SER A 49 5.30 4.42 5.48
C SER A 49 5.39 5.82 6.04
N SER A 50 4.49 6.15 6.95
CA SER A 50 4.61 7.33 7.80
C SER A 50 4.40 6.93 9.25
N PRO A 51 5.22 7.43 10.18
CA PRO A 51 4.92 7.29 11.60
C PRO A 51 3.60 8.00 11.94
N LEU A 52 2.89 7.45 12.92
CA LEU A 52 1.65 7.99 13.48
C LEU A 52 1.90 8.17 14.98
N ASP A 53 1.54 9.33 15.53
CA ASP A 53 1.33 9.47 16.96
C ASP A 53 -0.07 8.97 17.35
N GLU A 54 -0.46 9.10 18.61
CA GLU A 54 -1.75 8.62 19.10
C GLU A 54 -2.94 9.28 18.38
N GLN A 55 -2.91 10.60 18.19
CA GLN A 55 -3.98 11.32 17.52
C GLN A 55 -4.09 10.92 16.04
N TYR A 56 -2.95 10.84 15.34
CA TYR A 56 -2.93 10.37 13.96
C TYR A 56 -3.28 8.89 13.84
N THR A 57 -3.02 8.07 14.86
CA THR A 57 -3.42 6.66 14.89
C THR A 57 -4.94 6.55 14.95
N TYR A 58 -5.58 7.28 15.86
CA TYR A 58 -7.05 7.35 15.94
C TYR A 58 -7.68 7.73 14.61
N TYR A 59 -7.14 8.71 13.87
CA TYR A 59 -7.68 9.03 12.54
C TYR A 59 -7.27 8.05 11.45
N GLY A 60 -6.08 7.45 11.58
CA GLY A 60 -5.54 6.48 10.64
C GLY A 60 -6.42 5.26 10.50
N PHE A 61 -6.93 4.72 11.63
CA PHE A 61 -7.85 3.58 11.62
C PHE A 61 -9.12 3.88 10.79
N ALA A 62 -9.82 4.96 11.12
CA ALA A 62 -11.00 5.40 10.36
C ALA A 62 -10.69 5.66 8.90
N TYR A 63 -9.54 6.27 8.58
CA TYR A 63 -9.14 6.49 7.20
C TYR A 63 -9.00 5.16 6.45
N VAL A 64 -8.19 4.23 6.97
CA VAL A 64 -7.91 2.93 6.33
C VAL A 64 -9.21 2.16 6.10
N GLU A 65 -10.06 2.08 7.11
CA GLU A 65 -11.25 1.24 7.07
C GLU A 65 -12.42 1.86 6.31
N ASN A 66 -12.49 3.20 6.20
CA ASN A 66 -13.44 3.89 5.33
C ASN A 66 -12.98 4.01 3.87
N ASN A 67 -11.77 3.55 3.50
CA ASN A 67 -11.34 3.60 2.09
C ASN A 67 -12.29 2.86 1.12
N PRO A 68 -12.80 1.65 1.44
CA PRO A 68 -13.81 0.96 0.61
C PRO A 68 -15.11 1.76 0.46
N VAL A 69 -15.59 2.41 1.53
CA VAL A 69 -16.77 3.29 1.51
C VAL A 69 -16.52 4.49 0.60
N LYS A 70 -15.39 5.17 0.79
CA LYS A 70 -14.95 6.31 -0.05
C LYS A 70 -14.81 5.92 -1.53
N ALA A 71 -14.37 4.69 -1.80
CA ALA A 71 -14.27 4.13 -3.14
C ALA A 71 -15.62 3.63 -3.70
N LYS A 72 -16.73 3.81 -2.96
CA LYS A 72 -18.09 3.37 -3.31
C LYS A 72 -18.18 1.87 -3.58
N MET A 73 -17.34 1.07 -2.91
CA MET A 73 -17.34 -0.39 -3.04
C MET A 73 -18.36 -1.05 -2.10
N VAL A 74 -18.66 -0.40 -0.98
CA VAL A 74 -19.60 -0.83 0.06
C VAL A 74 -20.25 0.40 0.69
N GLU A 75 -21.40 0.22 1.36
CA GLU A 75 -22.09 1.29 2.08
C GLU A 75 -21.48 1.52 3.47
N ASN A 76 -21.22 0.44 4.22
CA ASN A 76 -20.57 0.51 5.53
C ASN A 76 -19.17 -0.12 5.47
N ALA A 77 -18.25 0.40 6.27
CA ALA A 77 -16.89 -0.12 6.35
C ALA A 77 -16.82 -1.59 6.81
N THR A 78 -17.74 -2.00 7.69
CA THR A 78 -17.90 -3.39 8.15
C THR A 78 -18.43 -4.34 7.09
N ASP A 79 -18.95 -3.86 5.96
CA ASP A 79 -19.41 -4.72 4.87
C ASP A 79 -18.23 -5.19 3.99
N TYR A 80 -17.05 -4.55 4.13
CA TYR A 80 -15.87 -4.90 3.36
C TYR A 80 -15.07 -6.05 4.00
N LYS A 81 -15.31 -7.27 3.53
CA LYS A 81 -14.69 -8.51 4.06
C LYS A 81 -13.15 -8.58 4.04
N TYR A 82 -12.47 -7.65 3.37
CA TYR A 82 -11.00 -7.59 3.29
C TYR A 82 -10.42 -6.46 4.14
N SER A 83 -11.08 -6.08 5.24
CA SER A 83 -10.58 -5.15 6.26
C SER A 83 -10.68 -5.75 7.66
N SER A 84 -10.05 -5.07 8.62
CA SER A 84 -10.17 -5.34 10.06
C SER A 84 -11.42 -4.75 10.71
N ALA A 85 -12.25 -4.00 9.97
CA ALA A 85 -13.36 -3.23 10.55
C ALA A 85 -14.37 -4.09 11.30
N MET A 86 -14.71 -5.27 10.75
CA MET A 86 -15.59 -6.23 11.44
C MET A 86 -14.96 -6.75 12.74
N CYS A 87 -13.64 -6.92 12.77
CA CYS A 87 -12.92 -7.40 13.94
C CYS A 87 -12.91 -6.34 15.04
N HIS A 88 -12.58 -5.10 14.70
CA HIS A 88 -12.60 -3.99 15.67
C HIS A 88 -14.01 -3.67 16.16
N ALA A 89 -15.04 -3.88 15.34
CA ALA A 89 -16.44 -3.79 15.75
C ALA A 89 -16.94 -5.00 16.57
N GLY A 90 -16.06 -5.96 16.91
CA GLY A 90 -16.41 -7.15 17.69
C GLY A 90 -17.35 -8.14 16.98
N LEU A 91 -17.53 -8.02 15.67
CA LEU A 91 -18.44 -8.87 14.89
C LEU A 91 -17.80 -10.21 14.50
N VAL A 92 -16.47 -10.24 14.38
CA VAL A 92 -15.70 -11.44 14.04
C VAL A 92 -14.40 -11.48 14.82
N ASN A 93 -13.91 -12.68 15.13
CA ASN A 93 -12.57 -12.87 15.65
C ASN A 93 -11.60 -13.11 14.48
N ASN A 94 -10.49 -12.38 14.45
CA ASN A 94 -9.44 -12.57 13.45
C ASN A 94 -8.06 -12.59 14.12
N SER A 95 -7.41 -13.75 14.12
CA SER A 95 -6.10 -13.94 14.76
C SER A 95 -4.95 -13.17 14.09
N LEU A 96 -5.18 -12.59 12.91
CA LEU A 96 -4.20 -11.74 12.23
C LEU A 96 -4.29 -10.27 12.68
N VAL A 97 -5.39 -9.88 13.32
CA VAL A 97 -5.59 -8.52 13.84
C VAL A 97 -5.10 -8.51 15.28
N THR A 98 -4.06 -7.73 15.53
CA THR A 98 -3.58 -7.48 16.89
C THR A 98 -4.50 -6.51 17.59
N ASP A 99 -4.77 -6.75 18.87
CA ASP A 99 -5.50 -5.79 19.69
C ASP A 99 -4.66 -4.52 19.86
N TYR A 100 -5.29 -3.36 19.68
CA TYR A 100 -4.71 -2.05 19.89
C TYR A 100 -5.82 -1.11 20.34
N ASP A 101 -5.69 -0.58 21.56
CA ASP A 101 -6.67 0.33 22.13
C ASP A 101 -6.53 1.72 21.50
N ILE A 102 -7.45 2.07 20.61
CA ILE A 102 -7.58 3.43 20.05
C ILE A 102 -8.53 4.32 20.88
N GLY A 103 -9.00 3.86 22.04
CA GLY A 103 -9.99 4.56 22.86
C GLY A 103 -11.42 4.49 22.30
N VAL A 104 -11.74 3.45 21.52
CA VAL A 104 -13.08 3.21 20.95
C VAL A 104 -13.53 1.81 21.31
N LEU A 105 -14.68 1.69 21.98
CA LEU A 105 -15.22 0.39 22.34
C LEU A 105 -15.71 -0.36 21.09
N PRO A 106 -15.62 -1.71 21.04
CA PRO A 106 -16.12 -2.48 19.90
C PRO A 106 -17.58 -2.19 19.54
N SER A 107 -18.43 -1.96 20.54
CA SER A 107 -19.84 -1.60 20.36
C SER A 107 -20.06 -0.23 19.73
N GLU A 108 -19.11 0.70 19.87
CA GLU A 108 -19.18 2.07 19.36
C GLU A 108 -18.42 2.23 18.03
N TYR A 109 -17.69 1.19 17.62
CA TYR A 109 -16.73 1.26 16.53
C TYR A 109 -17.37 1.62 15.18
N GLN A 110 -18.56 1.09 14.89
CA GLN A 110 -19.28 1.45 13.67
C GLN A 110 -19.70 2.94 13.65
N ASP A 111 -20.11 3.47 14.80
CA ASP A 111 -20.53 4.87 14.91
C ASP A 111 -19.32 5.79 14.80
N TYR A 112 -18.19 5.41 15.38
CA TYR A 112 -16.90 6.05 15.15
C TYR A 112 -16.53 6.07 13.65
N LEU A 113 -16.63 4.95 12.94
CA LEU A 113 -16.33 4.94 11.50
C LEU A 113 -17.27 5.84 10.71
N LYS A 114 -18.58 5.83 11.03
CA LYS A 114 -19.60 6.68 10.38
C LYS A 114 -19.36 8.16 10.67
N SER A 115 -19.04 8.52 11.91
CA SER A 115 -18.78 9.92 12.29
C SER A 115 -17.54 10.49 11.61
N MET A 116 -16.62 9.63 11.18
CA MET A 116 -15.40 10.01 10.46
C MET A 116 -15.60 10.11 8.93
N VAL A 117 -16.72 9.64 8.39
CA VAL A 117 -17.03 9.77 6.96
C VAL A 117 -17.24 11.24 6.62
N GLY A 118 -16.42 11.76 5.70
CA GLY A 118 -16.54 13.13 5.22
C GLY A 118 -15.89 14.19 6.11
N VAL A 119 -15.38 13.82 7.29
CA VAL A 119 -14.59 14.76 8.08
C VAL A 119 -13.28 15.03 7.35
N GLN A 120 -13.14 16.25 6.84
CA GLN A 120 -11.88 16.75 6.30
C GLN A 120 -10.96 17.05 7.49
N HIS A 121 -10.38 15.99 8.06
CA HIS A 121 -9.23 16.20 8.92
C HIS A 121 -8.10 16.76 8.07
N ASP A 122 -7.44 17.75 8.68
CA ASP A 122 -6.48 18.72 8.17
C ASP A 122 -5.65 18.28 6.96
N LYS A 123 -5.18 19.26 6.16
CA LYS A 123 -4.31 19.06 5.00
C LYS A 123 -3.24 17.99 5.27
N THR A 124 -2.73 17.89 6.49
CA THR A 124 -1.79 16.90 7.03
C THR A 124 -2.14 15.42 6.84
N LEU A 125 -3.35 14.94 7.19
CA LEU A 125 -3.73 13.52 6.93
C LEU A 125 -3.94 13.26 5.44
N ARG A 126 -4.48 14.27 4.76
CA ARG A 126 -4.55 14.28 3.31
C ARG A 126 -3.15 14.26 2.71
N ASP A 127 -2.16 14.97 3.24
CA ASP A 127 -0.79 15.12 2.72
C ASP A 127 0.07 13.90 3.01
N LEU A 128 -0.10 13.28 4.18
CA LEU A 128 0.35 11.92 4.48
C LEU A 128 -0.15 10.93 3.41
N CYS A 129 -1.38 11.13 2.92
CA CYS A 129 -2.03 10.30 1.91
C CYS A 129 -1.90 10.80 0.45
N ILE A 130 -1.53 12.07 0.20
CA ILE A 130 -1.47 12.76 -1.11
C ILE A 130 -0.03 12.74 -1.64
N ASN A 131 0.99 12.55 -0.80
CA ASN A 131 2.31 12.15 -1.31
C ASN A 131 2.27 10.88 -2.19
N ARG A 132 1.17 10.11 -2.08
CA ARG A 132 0.75 9.03 -2.98
C ARG A 132 0.55 9.43 -4.45
N ASN A 133 0.17 10.67 -4.76
CA ASN A 133 -0.14 11.11 -6.12
C ASN A 133 1.03 11.83 -6.81
N ASN A 134 1.90 12.53 -6.07
CA ASN A 134 3.06 13.22 -6.67
C ASN A 134 4.23 12.28 -7.00
N HIS A 135 4.28 11.08 -6.41
CA HIS A 135 5.27 10.05 -6.71
C HIS A 135 4.77 8.99 -7.71
N GLN A 136 3.68 9.28 -8.44
CA GLN A 136 3.35 8.57 -9.68
C GLN A 136 4.37 8.82 -10.80
N LYS A 137 5.39 9.66 -10.57
CA LYS A 137 6.62 9.56 -11.35
C LYS A 137 7.35 8.29 -10.89
N PRO A 138 7.54 7.30 -11.77
CA PRO A 138 8.22 6.08 -11.39
C PRO A 138 9.57 6.44 -10.78
N THR A 139 9.79 6.10 -9.51
CA THR A 139 11.15 6.04 -8.96
C THR A 139 11.82 4.74 -9.40
N PHE A 140 11.60 4.33 -10.65
CA PHE A 140 12.73 3.86 -11.43
C PHE A 140 13.56 5.13 -11.61
N HIS A 141 14.71 5.25 -10.95
CA HIS A 141 15.78 5.90 -11.70
C HIS A 141 15.85 5.10 -13.00
N PRO A 142 15.48 5.69 -14.15
CA PRO A 142 15.73 5.00 -15.39
C PRO A 142 17.24 4.81 -15.36
N LEU A 143 17.69 3.57 -15.38
CA LEU A 143 19.07 3.29 -15.80
C LEU A 143 19.37 4.05 -17.11
N GLY A 144 18.35 4.43 -17.89
CA GLY A 144 18.41 5.35 -19.02
C GLY A 144 19.21 6.64 -18.78
N ASP A 145 19.05 7.36 -17.66
CA ASP A 145 19.75 8.66 -17.49
C ASP A 145 21.25 8.48 -17.24
N PHE A 146 21.65 7.36 -16.62
CA PHE A 146 23.05 6.99 -16.38
C PHE A 146 23.69 6.27 -17.59
N LEU A 147 22.92 5.45 -18.30
CA LEU A 147 23.40 4.67 -19.43
C LEU A 147 23.57 5.51 -20.70
N ASN A 148 22.75 6.54 -20.91
CA ASN A 148 22.79 7.34 -22.13
C ASN A 148 24.15 8.04 -22.39
N PRO A 149 24.80 8.69 -21.40
CA PRO A 149 26.11 9.30 -21.60
C PRO A 149 27.22 8.26 -21.87
N ALA A 150 27.22 7.15 -21.12
CA ALA A 150 28.22 6.09 -21.27
C ALA A 150 28.11 5.36 -22.61
N LEU A 151 26.88 5.15 -23.09
CA LEU A 151 26.61 4.48 -24.36
C LEU A 151 26.84 5.40 -25.58
N ALA A 152 26.60 6.70 -25.44
CA ALA A 152 26.97 7.69 -26.45
C ALA A 152 28.49 7.75 -26.68
N LEU A 153 29.27 7.63 -25.60
CA LEU A 153 30.74 7.52 -25.67
C LEU A 153 31.21 6.22 -26.36
N LEU A 154 30.40 5.16 -26.31
CA LEU A 154 30.69 3.86 -26.91
C LEU A 154 30.04 3.67 -28.30
N GLY A 155 29.32 4.67 -28.82
CA GLY A 155 28.66 4.61 -30.13
C GLY A 155 27.51 3.61 -30.22
N GLN A 156 26.96 3.13 -29.09
CA GLN A 156 25.90 2.13 -29.08
C GLN A 156 24.55 2.77 -28.72
N GLY A 157 23.67 2.94 -29.72
CA GLY A 157 22.31 3.44 -29.49
C GLY A 157 21.37 2.34 -28.99
N LEU A 158 20.68 2.55 -27.86
CA LEU A 158 19.63 1.63 -27.42
C LEU A 158 18.33 1.88 -28.20
N LYS A 159 17.83 0.84 -28.87
CA LYS A 159 16.48 0.82 -29.44
C LYS A 159 15.52 0.30 -28.37
N LYS A 160 14.54 1.10 -27.97
CA LYS A 160 13.54 0.71 -26.96
C LYS A 160 12.66 -0.41 -27.51
N SER A 161 12.77 -1.61 -26.95
CA SER A 161 11.85 -2.72 -27.22
C SER A 161 10.56 -2.59 -26.37
N PRO A 162 9.43 -3.17 -26.82
CA PRO A 162 8.20 -3.22 -26.04
C PRO A 162 8.44 -3.88 -24.67
N SER A 163 7.74 -3.38 -23.64
CA SER A 163 7.93 -3.83 -22.26
C SER A 163 7.66 -5.34 -22.11
N GLY A 164 8.66 -6.10 -21.63
CA GLY A 164 8.46 -7.49 -21.17
C GLY A 164 9.37 -8.57 -21.77
N GLN A 165 10.32 -8.28 -22.66
CA GLN A 165 11.29 -9.28 -23.13
C GLN A 165 12.67 -9.12 -22.48
N LYS A 166 13.34 -10.25 -22.22
CA LYS A 166 14.76 -10.28 -21.81
C LYS A 166 15.60 -9.64 -22.92
N LEU A 167 16.56 -8.81 -22.51
CA LEU A 167 17.60 -8.30 -23.39
C LEU A 167 18.53 -9.48 -23.74
N ASP A 168 18.44 -9.98 -24.96
CA ASP A 168 19.48 -10.83 -25.52
C ASP A 168 20.56 -9.93 -26.12
N PHE A 169 21.80 -10.13 -25.68
CA PHE A 169 22.95 -9.46 -26.26
C PHE A 169 23.26 -10.12 -27.60
N ALA A 170 23.19 -9.36 -28.69
CA ALA A 170 23.75 -9.78 -29.98
C ALA A 170 25.27 -9.58 -29.94
N ASN A 171 26.02 -10.55 -30.48
CA ASN A 171 27.48 -10.50 -30.66
C ASN A 171 27.93 -9.30 -31.49
#